data_AF-A0A1H6RFB3-F1
#
_entry.id   AF-A0A1H6RFB3-F1
#
_cell.length_a   1.000
_cell.length_b   1.000
_cell.length_c   1.000
_cell.angle_alpha   90.00
_cell.angle_beta   90.00
_cell.angle_gamma   90.00
#
_symmetry.space_group_name_H-M   'P 1'
#
loop_
_entity.id
_entity.type
_entity.pdbx_description
1 polymer ?
#
loop_
_entity_poly.entity_id
_entity_poly.type
_entity_poly.pdbx_seq_one_letter_code
_entity_poly.pdbx_strand_id
1 'polypeptide(L)'
;MIAVILAGGKGTRLGLDDLPKPMVSVAGKPLLEHQLLLLKRYGINQVIMLTGYLSEKIEGYFGNGSQWDMQVSYCREDIPLGTSGALKQLEPSLKERFLVLYGDVVMDFDIKRFQDFDRQAPSLGSLIVHPNDHPYDSDLVEREGDLITRFISKPHPEGLLYENLVNAAVYILSPKIFKYIKSDISSDFGKDIFPLVLDHGERLRAYNTPEYIKDLGTPDRLHKVEKDYSSGKVANWNRGNKRPAIFLDRDGVINREVDNLRRVEDFEILPGVSDAIRRINQSEYLAVVVTNQPGIAKGFLSIEKLKEVHKLLETSLGQEKAFLNQIYFCPHHPEKGFEGEVAELKISCDCRKPEIGMILKAKAEYNIDLSKSFFIGDTTTDIRTAKNAGLTSVLVETGYAGKDKRYDVTPDFVAPGLGHAVNWILSNNKNSK
;
A
#
# COMPACT_ATOMS: atom_id res chain seq x y z
N MET A 1 -13.13 -9.97 -18.99
CA MET A 1 -12.94 -8.63 -18.40
C MET A 1 -12.14 -7.79 -19.39
N ILE A 2 -12.62 -6.60 -19.72
CA ILE A 2 -11.91 -5.61 -20.54
C ILE A 2 -11.06 -4.73 -19.63
N ALA A 3 -9.88 -4.30 -20.08
CA ALA A 3 -9.12 -3.24 -19.45
C ALA A 3 -9.26 -1.93 -20.23
N VAL A 4 -9.36 -0.82 -19.50
CA VAL A 4 -9.35 0.54 -20.03
C VAL A 4 -8.12 1.25 -19.49
N ILE A 5 -7.32 1.84 -20.37
CA ILE A 5 -6.12 2.59 -19.97
C ILE A 5 -6.32 4.07 -20.30
N LEU A 6 -6.19 4.94 -19.30
CA LEU A 6 -6.22 6.39 -19.48
C LEU A 6 -4.87 6.88 -20.00
N ALA A 7 -4.76 7.16 -21.29
CA ALA A 7 -3.50 7.39 -22.00
C ALA A 7 -3.36 8.82 -22.58
N GLY A 8 -4.08 9.81 -22.05
CA GLY A 8 -4.07 11.20 -22.55
C GLY A 8 -2.96 12.12 -22.00
N GLY A 9 -2.06 11.63 -21.14
CA GLY A 9 -1.13 12.47 -20.38
C GLY A 9 -0.05 13.18 -21.21
N LYS A 10 0.05 14.52 -21.09
CA LYS A 10 1.02 15.35 -21.83
C LYS A 10 2.48 15.18 -21.40
N GLY A 11 2.73 14.93 -20.11
CA GLY A 11 4.12 14.79 -19.61
C GLY A 11 4.88 16.11 -19.42
N THR A 12 4.20 17.25 -19.33
CA THR A 12 4.82 18.58 -19.22
C THR A 12 5.84 18.70 -18.08
N ARG A 13 5.58 18.09 -16.92
CA ARG A 13 6.50 18.08 -15.76
C ARG A 13 7.79 17.26 -15.99
N LEU A 14 7.81 16.42 -17.00
CA LEU A 14 9.00 15.67 -17.44
C LEU A 14 9.77 16.41 -18.55
N GLY A 15 9.28 17.56 -19.02
CA GLY A 15 9.89 18.28 -20.15
C GLY A 15 9.76 17.53 -21.48
N LEU A 16 8.68 16.76 -21.66
CA LEU A 16 8.41 16.04 -22.91
C LEU A 16 7.61 16.94 -23.85
N ASP A 17 8.22 17.34 -24.96
CA ASP A 17 7.56 18.18 -25.98
C ASP A 17 6.99 17.36 -27.14
N ASP A 18 7.57 16.18 -27.40
CA ASP A 18 7.27 15.33 -28.56
C ASP A 18 7.04 13.85 -28.16
N LEU A 19 6.62 13.59 -26.94
CA LEU A 19 6.32 12.23 -26.50
C LEU A 19 5.20 12.25 -25.46
N PRO A 20 4.07 11.57 -25.68
CA PRO A 20 3.04 11.48 -24.65
C PRO A 20 3.59 10.71 -23.45
N LYS A 21 3.22 11.12 -22.22
CA LYS A 21 3.74 10.55 -20.97
C LYS A 21 3.64 9.02 -20.90
N PRO A 22 2.55 8.38 -21.36
CA PRO A 22 2.45 6.91 -21.37
C PRO A 22 3.47 6.20 -22.28
N MET A 23 4.15 6.94 -23.18
CA MET A 23 5.18 6.41 -24.08
C MET A 23 6.60 6.61 -23.57
N VAL A 24 6.80 7.18 -22.38
CA VAL A 24 8.12 7.31 -21.77
C VAL A 24 8.77 5.93 -21.65
N SER A 25 10.04 5.86 -22.05
CA SER A 25 10.82 4.63 -21.95
C SER A 25 11.15 4.34 -20.49
N VAL A 26 10.83 3.13 -20.06
CA VAL A 26 11.19 2.58 -18.76
C VAL A 26 11.83 1.23 -19.01
N ALA A 27 13.08 1.03 -18.59
CA ALA A 27 13.81 -0.22 -18.84
C ALA A 27 13.78 -0.68 -20.32
N GLY A 28 13.88 0.28 -21.26
CA GLY A 28 13.96 0.01 -22.70
C GLY A 28 12.64 -0.20 -23.43
N LYS A 29 11.49 -0.07 -22.75
CA LYS A 29 10.15 -0.17 -23.37
C LYS A 29 9.26 1.00 -22.98
N PRO A 30 8.31 1.42 -23.83
CA PRO A 30 7.28 2.38 -23.43
C PRO A 30 6.51 1.91 -22.19
N LEU A 31 6.14 2.82 -21.29
CA LEU A 31 5.37 2.49 -20.10
C LEU A 31 4.08 1.71 -20.40
N LEU A 32 3.32 2.14 -21.41
CA LEU A 32 2.11 1.41 -21.84
C LEU A 32 2.40 -0.03 -22.27
N GLU A 33 3.57 -0.32 -22.81
CA GLU A 33 3.94 -1.69 -23.18
C GLU A 33 4.07 -2.57 -21.94
N HIS A 34 4.67 -2.06 -20.85
CA HIS A 34 4.72 -2.78 -19.58
C HIS A 34 3.32 -3.09 -19.04
N GLN A 35 2.39 -2.15 -19.16
CA GLN A 35 0.99 -2.36 -18.75
C GLN A 35 0.29 -3.41 -19.62
N LEU A 36 0.47 -3.39 -20.94
CA LEU A 36 -0.05 -4.44 -21.83
C LEU A 36 0.50 -5.82 -21.49
N LEU A 37 1.81 -5.93 -21.25
CA LEU A 37 2.45 -7.19 -20.87
C LEU A 37 1.96 -7.70 -19.50
N LEU A 38 1.74 -6.81 -18.53
CA LEU A 38 1.10 -7.13 -17.26
C LEU A 38 -0.31 -7.68 -17.48
N LEU A 39 -1.14 -7.02 -18.29
CA LEU A 39 -2.51 -7.44 -18.59
C LEU A 39 -2.54 -8.82 -19.28
N LYS A 40 -1.68 -9.02 -20.30
CA LYS A 40 -1.52 -10.30 -21.00
C LYS A 40 -1.15 -11.43 -20.05
N ARG A 41 -0.23 -11.19 -19.12
CA ARG A 41 0.20 -12.19 -18.12
C ARG A 41 -0.95 -12.69 -17.25
N TYR A 42 -1.99 -11.88 -17.04
CA TYR A 42 -3.21 -12.25 -16.32
C TYR A 42 -4.40 -12.58 -17.24
N GLY A 43 -4.16 -12.80 -18.53
CA GLY A 43 -5.17 -13.21 -19.52
C GLY A 43 -6.17 -12.13 -19.91
N ILE A 44 -5.88 -10.85 -19.64
CA ILE A 44 -6.71 -9.74 -20.08
C ILE A 44 -6.22 -9.29 -21.45
N ASN A 45 -6.84 -9.82 -22.50
CA ASN A 45 -6.38 -9.63 -23.89
C ASN A 45 -7.15 -8.54 -24.64
N GLN A 46 -8.17 -7.93 -24.04
CA GLN A 46 -8.93 -6.83 -24.65
C GLN A 46 -8.67 -5.54 -23.89
N VAL A 47 -8.13 -4.55 -24.60
CA VAL A 47 -7.71 -3.27 -24.03
C VAL A 47 -8.28 -2.12 -24.86
N ILE A 48 -8.89 -1.15 -24.18
CA ILE A 48 -9.34 0.10 -24.77
C ILE A 48 -8.45 1.22 -24.21
N MET A 49 -7.71 1.91 -25.07
CA MET A 49 -6.90 3.06 -24.66
C MET A 49 -7.67 4.36 -24.89
N LEU A 50 -7.86 5.15 -23.84
CA LEU A 50 -8.41 6.51 -23.94
C LEU A 50 -7.25 7.46 -24.25
N THR A 51 -7.06 7.78 -25.53
CA THR A 51 -5.93 8.58 -26.03
C THR A 51 -6.33 10.03 -26.20
N GLY A 52 -5.34 10.93 -26.19
CA GLY A 52 -5.58 12.36 -26.36
C GLY A 52 -4.38 13.05 -27.00
N TYR A 53 -3.55 13.70 -26.20
CA TYR A 53 -2.33 14.35 -26.68
C TYR A 53 -1.40 13.37 -27.41
N LEU A 54 -0.99 13.72 -28.64
CA LEU A 54 -0.14 12.91 -29.52
C LEU A 54 -0.64 11.46 -29.68
N SER A 55 -1.96 11.27 -29.82
CA SER A 55 -2.58 9.94 -29.91
C SER A 55 -2.00 9.10 -31.05
N GLU A 56 -1.61 9.73 -32.16
CA GLU A 56 -1.00 9.08 -33.32
C GLU A 56 0.29 8.32 -32.99
N LYS A 57 1.07 8.79 -31.99
CA LYS A 57 2.29 8.09 -31.55
C LYS A 57 1.97 6.81 -30.77
N ILE A 58 0.92 6.85 -29.95
CA ILE A 58 0.43 5.68 -29.21
C ILE A 58 -0.18 4.67 -30.21
N GLU A 59 -1.11 5.13 -31.03
CA GLU A 59 -1.83 4.31 -32.01
C GLU A 59 -0.87 3.70 -33.05
N GLY A 60 0.12 4.46 -33.51
CA GLY A 60 1.13 3.98 -34.45
C GLY A 60 2.06 2.91 -33.87
N TYR A 61 2.40 3.00 -32.57
CA TYR A 61 3.23 2.00 -31.90
C TYR A 61 2.47 0.71 -31.59
N PHE A 62 1.25 0.83 -31.05
CA PHE A 62 0.49 -0.33 -30.57
C PHE A 62 -0.41 -0.97 -31.63
N GLY A 63 -0.79 -0.25 -32.69
CA GLY A 63 -1.64 -0.75 -33.76
C GLY A 63 -2.93 -1.39 -33.21
N ASN A 64 -3.30 -2.57 -33.71
CA ASN A 64 -4.44 -3.33 -33.16
C ASN A 64 -4.05 -4.27 -31.99
N GLY A 65 -2.81 -4.23 -31.51
CA GLY A 65 -2.30 -5.10 -30.45
C GLY A 65 -1.79 -6.47 -30.90
N SER A 66 -1.88 -6.81 -32.20
CA SER A 66 -1.52 -8.15 -32.70
C SER A 66 -0.07 -8.57 -32.41
N GLN A 67 0.88 -7.62 -32.37
CA GLN A 67 2.28 -7.89 -31.98
C GLN A 67 2.40 -8.47 -30.55
N TRP A 68 1.41 -8.22 -29.68
CA TRP A 68 1.38 -8.74 -28.32
C TRP A 68 0.34 -9.85 -28.14
N ASP A 69 -0.25 -10.42 -29.19
CA ASP A 69 -1.39 -11.35 -29.11
C ASP A 69 -2.59 -10.77 -28.31
N MET A 70 -2.82 -9.47 -28.45
CA MET A 70 -3.89 -8.74 -27.78
C MET A 70 -4.78 -8.02 -28.80
N GLN A 71 -5.97 -7.63 -28.35
CA GLN A 71 -6.87 -6.73 -29.06
C GLN A 71 -6.81 -5.36 -28.38
N VAL A 72 -6.19 -4.40 -29.06
CA VAL A 72 -6.15 -2.99 -28.63
C VAL A 72 -7.06 -2.17 -29.52
N SER A 73 -7.96 -1.41 -28.90
CA SER A 73 -8.77 -0.38 -29.55
C SER A 73 -8.59 0.96 -28.85
N TYR A 74 -9.04 2.03 -29.52
CA TYR A 74 -8.80 3.39 -29.07
C TYR A 74 -10.10 4.18 -29.01
N CYS A 75 -10.17 5.09 -28.04
CA CYS A 75 -11.18 6.12 -27.96
C CYS A 75 -10.43 7.43 -27.77
N ARG A 76 -10.39 8.23 -28.84
CA ARG A 76 -9.64 9.48 -28.89
C ARG A 76 -10.50 10.60 -28.33
N GLU A 77 -9.90 11.40 -27.46
CA GLU A 77 -10.46 12.66 -27.00
C GLU A 77 -9.85 13.83 -27.77
N ASP A 78 -10.70 14.65 -28.40
CA ASP A 78 -10.27 15.89 -29.04
C ASP A 78 -10.03 17.02 -28.02
N ILE A 79 -10.80 17.00 -26.92
CA ILE A 79 -10.73 17.95 -25.81
C ILE A 79 -10.46 17.15 -24.53
N PRO A 80 -9.52 17.56 -23.65
CA PRO A 80 -9.29 16.85 -22.40
C PRO A 80 -10.53 16.85 -21.50
N LEU A 81 -11.11 15.68 -21.20
CA LEU A 81 -12.28 15.54 -20.31
C LEU A 81 -11.92 15.00 -18.91
N GLY A 82 -10.67 15.17 -18.49
CA GLY A 82 -10.19 14.67 -17.20
C GLY A 82 -10.04 13.15 -17.17
N THR A 83 -9.98 12.56 -15.97
CA THR A 83 -9.68 11.13 -15.82
C THR A 83 -10.90 10.24 -15.98
N SER A 84 -12.12 10.77 -15.74
CA SER A 84 -13.36 10.00 -15.87
C SER A 84 -14.24 10.43 -17.05
N GLY A 85 -14.12 11.67 -17.55
CA GLY A 85 -15.02 12.17 -18.60
C GLY A 85 -14.93 11.37 -19.90
N ALA A 86 -13.70 11.07 -20.33
CA ALA A 86 -13.37 10.19 -21.45
C ALA A 86 -14.13 8.85 -21.41
N LEU A 87 -14.22 8.29 -20.20
CA LEU A 87 -14.75 6.96 -19.97
C LEU A 87 -16.22 6.87 -20.39
N LYS A 88 -16.99 7.96 -20.27
CA LYS A 88 -18.43 7.98 -20.59
C LYS A 88 -18.73 7.55 -22.02
N GLN A 89 -17.82 7.82 -22.97
CA GLN A 89 -17.95 7.39 -24.37
C GLN A 89 -18.00 5.87 -24.52
N LEU A 90 -17.47 5.12 -23.55
CA LEU A 90 -17.45 3.66 -23.55
C LEU A 90 -18.72 3.01 -22.94
N GLU A 91 -19.68 3.78 -22.42
CA GLU A 91 -20.92 3.24 -21.84
C GLU A 91 -21.69 2.28 -22.78
N PRO A 92 -21.78 2.52 -24.11
CA PRO A 92 -22.39 1.56 -25.03
C PRO A 92 -21.66 0.23 -25.10
N SER A 93 -20.34 0.20 -24.89
CA SER A 93 -19.47 -0.96 -25.11
C SER A 93 -19.15 -1.74 -23.84
N LEU A 94 -19.11 -1.08 -22.68
CA LEU A 94 -18.74 -1.70 -21.40
C LEU A 94 -19.99 -2.16 -20.62
N LYS A 95 -20.39 -3.42 -20.83
CA LYS A 95 -21.57 -4.04 -20.19
C LYS A 95 -21.26 -4.94 -19.00
N GLU A 96 -19.99 -5.27 -18.78
CA GLU A 96 -19.50 -6.05 -17.65
C GLU A 96 -18.52 -5.23 -16.81
N ARG A 97 -18.11 -5.76 -15.64
CA ARG A 97 -17.06 -5.13 -14.85
C ARG A 97 -15.76 -5.05 -15.65
N PHE A 98 -15.09 -3.91 -15.56
CA PHE A 98 -13.87 -3.61 -16.30
C PHE A 98 -12.78 -3.06 -15.38
N LEU A 99 -11.53 -3.29 -15.77
CA LEU A 99 -10.35 -2.76 -15.08
C LEU A 99 -10.00 -1.39 -15.68
N VAL A 100 -9.69 -0.41 -14.84
CA VAL A 100 -9.21 0.92 -15.25
C VAL A 100 -7.80 1.11 -14.72
N LEU A 101 -6.88 1.46 -15.60
CA LEU A 101 -5.48 1.78 -15.29
C LEU A 101 -5.16 3.20 -15.78
N TYR A 102 -4.30 3.90 -15.05
CA TYR A 102 -3.73 5.16 -15.54
C TYR A 102 -2.46 4.87 -16.32
N GLY A 103 -2.38 5.34 -17.56
CA GLY A 103 -1.28 5.08 -18.49
C GLY A 103 0.05 5.70 -18.08
N ASP A 104 0.05 6.53 -17.05
CA ASP A 104 1.23 7.19 -16.48
C ASP A 104 1.62 6.66 -15.10
N VAL A 105 1.17 5.45 -14.77
CA VAL A 105 1.52 4.77 -13.53
C VAL A 105 2.30 3.50 -13.87
N VAL A 106 3.48 3.38 -13.28
CA VAL A 106 4.29 2.16 -13.33
C VAL A 106 3.69 1.18 -12.35
N MET A 107 3.39 -0.02 -12.83
CA MET A 107 2.70 -1.01 -12.02
C MET A 107 3.15 -2.44 -12.30
N ASP A 108 3.29 -3.21 -11.23
CA ASP A 108 3.33 -4.67 -11.27
C ASP A 108 2.67 -5.22 -9.99
N PHE A 109 1.49 -5.82 -10.16
CA PHE A 109 0.65 -6.32 -9.08
C PHE A 109 -0.17 -7.53 -9.51
N ASP A 110 -0.68 -8.28 -8.53
CA ASP A 110 -1.47 -9.47 -8.71
C ASP A 110 -2.93 -9.12 -9.06
N ILE A 111 -3.18 -8.95 -10.36
CA ILE A 111 -4.51 -8.64 -10.89
C ILE A 111 -5.51 -9.73 -10.50
N LYS A 112 -5.10 -11.01 -10.45
CA LYS A 112 -6.00 -12.11 -10.09
C LYS A 112 -6.50 -11.94 -8.64
N ARG A 113 -5.60 -11.65 -7.70
CA ARG A 113 -5.97 -11.33 -6.31
C ARG A 113 -6.88 -10.11 -6.22
N PHE A 114 -6.62 -9.06 -7.00
CA PHE A 114 -7.48 -7.87 -7.01
C PHE A 114 -8.89 -8.17 -7.54
N GLN A 115 -9.00 -8.97 -8.60
CA GLN A 115 -10.30 -9.45 -9.10
C GLN A 115 -11.02 -10.36 -8.10
N ASP A 116 -10.29 -11.25 -7.42
CA ASP A 116 -10.89 -12.14 -6.43
C ASP A 116 -11.38 -11.35 -5.21
N PHE A 117 -10.62 -10.35 -4.75
CA PHE A 117 -11.08 -9.39 -3.75
C PHE A 117 -12.36 -8.70 -4.20
N ASP A 118 -12.40 -8.15 -5.41
CA ASP A 118 -13.56 -7.43 -5.95
C ASP A 118 -14.84 -8.29 -5.97
N ARG A 119 -14.72 -9.58 -6.27
CA ARG A 119 -15.84 -10.54 -6.29
C ARG A 119 -16.35 -10.95 -4.90
N GLN A 120 -15.58 -10.74 -3.83
CA GLN A 120 -15.96 -11.19 -2.48
C GLN A 120 -17.19 -10.46 -1.90
N ALA A 121 -17.48 -9.24 -2.35
CA ALA A 121 -18.62 -8.48 -1.87
C ALA A 121 -19.16 -7.51 -2.93
N PRO A 122 -20.49 -7.29 -3.00
CA PRO A 122 -21.09 -6.38 -3.94
C PRO A 122 -20.66 -4.93 -3.70
N SER A 123 -20.22 -4.26 -4.75
CA SER A 123 -19.80 -2.86 -4.75
C SER A 123 -19.94 -2.24 -6.15
N LEU A 124 -20.01 -0.91 -6.22
CA LEU A 124 -19.91 -0.19 -7.47
C LEU A 124 -18.49 -0.30 -8.05
N GLY A 125 -17.48 -0.38 -7.19
CA GLY A 125 -16.09 -0.55 -7.58
C GLY A 125 -15.17 -0.92 -6.43
N SER A 126 -14.05 -1.54 -6.78
CA SER A 126 -12.90 -1.73 -5.89
C SER A 126 -11.74 -0.89 -6.39
N LEU A 127 -11.05 -0.21 -5.50
CA LEU A 127 -9.92 0.67 -5.79
C LEU A 127 -8.69 0.12 -5.10
N ILE A 128 -7.56 0.15 -5.80
CA ILE A 128 -6.28 -0.09 -5.12
C ILE A 128 -5.93 1.15 -4.30
N VAL A 129 -5.64 0.92 -3.03
CA VAL A 129 -5.08 1.92 -2.12
C VAL A 129 -3.80 1.39 -1.52
N HIS A 130 -2.88 2.28 -1.15
CA HIS A 130 -1.64 1.86 -0.52
C HIS A 130 -0.99 3.00 0.26
N PRO A 131 -0.13 2.69 1.24
CA PRO A 131 0.75 3.68 1.83
C PRO A 131 1.84 4.11 0.84
N ASN A 132 2.22 5.38 0.92
CA ASN A 132 3.32 5.92 0.13
C ASN A 132 4.22 6.89 0.92
N ASP A 133 5.33 7.29 0.31
CA ASP A 133 6.37 8.16 0.87
C ASP A 133 6.13 9.66 0.63
N HIS A 134 4.94 10.02 0.13
CA HIS A 134 4.55 11.39 -0.19
C HIS A 134 3.02 11.57 -0.14
N PRO A 135 2.38 11.27 1.00
CA PRO A 135 0.92 11.27 1.10
C PRO A 135 0.31 12.66 0.79
N TYR A 136 1.01 13.74 1.13
CA TYR A 136 0.59 15.13 0.91
C TYR A 136 0.41 15.54 -0.56
N ASP A 137 1.01 14.81 -1.53
CA ASP A 137 0.83 15.04 -2.97
C ASP A 137 -0.22 14.10 -3.59
N SER A 138 -0.95 13.37 -2.77
CA SER A 138 -1.96 12.39 -3.21
C SER A 138 -3.31 12.64 -2.56
N ASP A 139 -4.38 12.20 -3.22
CA ASP A 139 -5.68 12.12 -2.56
C ASP A 139 -5.67 10.95 -1.58
N LEU A 140 -6.10 11.21 -0.35
CA LEU A 140 -6.20 10.21 0.71
C LEU A 140 -7.57 9.55 0.71
N VAL A 141 -7.63 8.32 1.20
CA VAL A 141 -8.83 7.51 1.32
C VAL A 141 -9.01 7.08 2.77
N GLU A 142 -10.15 7.40 3.38
CA GLU A 142 -10.56 6.82 4.66
C GLU A 142 -11.48 5.61 4.43
N ARG A 143 -11.42 4.64 5.34
CA ARG A 143 -12.18 3.40 5.23
C ARG A 143 -12.60 2.83 6.59
N GLU A 144 -13.62 1.98 6.54
CA GLU A 144 -14.01 1.07 7.62
C GLU A 144 -13.98 -0.37 7.12
N GLY A 145 -13.03 -1.16 7.65
CA GLY A 145 -12.72 -2.46 7.06
C GLY A 145 -12.27 -2.29 5.61
N ASP A 146 -13.01 -2.88 4.68
CA ASP A 146 -12.76 -2.74 3.24
C ASP A 146 -13.60 -1.64 2.59
N LEU A 147 -14.55 -1.01 3.30
CA LEU A 147 -15.46 -0.02 2.71
C LEU A 147 -14.85 1.37 2.78
N ILE A 148 -14.77 2.05 1.64
CA ILE A 148 -14.33 3.44 1.59
C ILE A 148 -15.44 4.32 2.15
N THR A 149 -15.07 5.20 3.07
CA THR A 149 -16.00 6.13 3.74
C THR A 149 -15.79 7.58 3.31
N ARG A 150 -14.57 7.93 2.86
CA ARG A 150 -14.26 9.32 2.47
C ARG A 150 -13.06 9.40 1.53
N PHE A 151 -13.09 10.37 0.62
CA PHE A 151 -11.93 10.85 -0.11
C PHE A 151 -11.53 12.22 0.40
N ILE A 152 -10.23 12.46 0.56
CA ILE A 152 -9.68 13.74 1.00
C ILE A 152 -8.71 14.23 -0.06
N SER A 153 -9.17 15.17 -0.89
CA SER A 153 -8.35 15.75 -1.96
C SER A 153 -7.29 16.69 -1.41
N LYS A 154 -6.20 16.84 -2.16
CA LYS A 154 -5.17 17.85 -1.87
C LYS A 154 -5.61 19.28 -2.22
N PRO A 155 -5.16 20.32 -1.48
CA PRO A 155 -4.37 20.24 -0.25
C PRO A 155 -5.21 19.71 0.92
N HIS A 156 -4.60 18.87 1.78
CA HIS A 156 -5.30 18.30 2.94
C HIS A 156 -5.56 19.37 4.01
N PRO A 157 -6.63 19.22 4.83
CA PRO A 157 -6.86 20.07 5.99
C PRO A 157 -5.66 20.13 6.93
N GLU A 158 -5.37 21.31 7.47
CA GLU A 158 -4.32 21.49 8.47
C GLU A 158 -4.61 20.66 9.73
N GLY A 159 -3.58 20.02 10.29
CA GLY A 159 -3.71 19.17 11.48
C GLY A 159 -4.40 17.83 11.25
N LEU A 160 -4.71 17.45 10.00
CA LEU A 160 -5.30 16.15 9.69
C LEU A 160 -4.37 15.00 10.13
N LEU A 161 -4.87 14.15 11.02
CA LEU A 161 -4.31 12.82 11.25
C LEU A 161 -4.99 11.83 10.30
N TYR A 162 -4.19 11.08 9.53
CA TYR A 162 -4.67 10.17 8.51
C TYR A 162 -4.07 8.76 8.64
N GLU A 163 -4.81 7.76 8.17
CA GLU A 163 -4.22 6.48 7.76
C GLU A 163 -3.52 6.75 6.43
N ASN A 164 -2.26 6.33 6.26
CA ASN A 164 -1.54 6.59 5.02
C ASN A 164 -2.05 5.65 3.92
N LEU A 165 -3.19 6.02 3.33
CA LEU A 165 -3.81 5.31 2.21
C LEU A 165 -4.11 6.29 1.10
N VAL A 166 -3.34 6.19 0.04
CA VAL A 166 -3.55 7.00 -1.15
C VAL A 166 -4.31 6.22 -2.21
N ASN A 167 -5.09 6.93 -3.02
CA ASN A 167 -5.68 6.36 -4.23
C ASN A 167 -4.58 6.04 -5.25
N ALA A 168 -4.43 4.75 -5.63
CA ALA A 168 -3.36 4.27 -6.50
C ALA A 168 -3.69 4.32 -8.00
N ALA A 169 -4.83 4.91 -8.39
CA ALA A 169 -5.25 5.08 -9.78
C ALA A 169 -5.43 3.75 -10.56
N VAL A 170 -5.86 2.70 -9.86
CA VAL A 170 -6.19 1.38 -10.42
C VAL A 170 -7.52 0.91 -9.85
N TYR A 171 -8.50 0.65 -10.72
CA TYR A 171 -9.89 0.40 -10.33
C TYR A 171 -10.49 -0.80 -11.03
N ILE A 172 -11.31 -1.61 -10.35
CA ILE A 172 -12.30 -2.47 -11.01
C ILE A 172 -13.67 -1.83 -10.79
N LEU A 173 -14.38 -1.52 -11.87
CA LEU A 173 -15.63 -0.77 -11.84
C LEU A 173 -16.78 -1.56 -12.45
N SER A 174 -17.98 -1.38 -11.88
CA SER A 174 -19.25 -1.79 -12.47
C SER A 174 -19.69 -0.81 -13.55
N PRO A 175 -20.34 -1.25 -14.64
CA PRO A 175 -20.98 -0.36 -15.62
C PRO A 175 -21.97 0.65 -15.02
N LYS A 176 -22.52 0.37 -13.83
CA LYS A 176 -23.37 1.33 -13.11
C LYS A 176 -22.66 2.66 -12.82
N ILE A 177 -21.31 2.71 -12.84
CA ILE A 177 -20.53 3.94 -12.67
C ILE A 177 -20.89 5.02 -13.69
N PHE A 178 -21.31 4.63 -14.91
CA PHE A 178 -21.68 5.57 -15.96
C PHE A 178 -22.86 6.48 -15.60
N LYS A 179 -23.69 6.10 -14.62
CA LYS A 179 -24.77 6.96 -14.11
C LYS A 179 -24.26 8.24 -13.45
N TYR A 180 -23.02 8.23 -12.95
CA TYR A 180 -22.40 9.32 -12.21
C TYR A 180 -21.49 10.19 -13.08
N ILE A 181 -21.18 9.72 -14.30
CA ILE A 181 -20.31 10.44 -15.25
C ILE A 181 -21.20 11.10 -16.29
N LYS A 182 -21.07 12.43 -16.42
CA LYS A 182 -21.78 13.21 -17.45
C LYS A 182 -20.99 13.21 -18.75
N SER A 183 -21.69 13.11 -19.88
CA SER A 183 -21.07 13.22 -21.21
C SER A 183 -20.51 14.62 -21.43
N ASP A 184 -19.38 14.71 -22.13
CA ASP A 184 -18.76 15.96 -22.59
C ASP A 184 -18.40 16.96 -21.48
N ILE A 185 -18.32 16.48 -20.23
CA ILE A 185 -17.94 17.28 -19.06
C ILE A 185 -16.64 16.72 -18.49
N SER A 186 -15.64 17.60 -18.35
CA SER A 186 -14.40 17.26 -17.66
C SER A 186 -14.68 16.84 -16.22
N SER A 187 -14.20 15.66 -15.82
CA SER A 187 -14.36 15.14 -14.48
C SER A 187 -13.18 14.25 -14.07
N ASP A 188 -12.92 14.17 -12.77
CA ASP A 188 -11.92 13.30 -12.17
C ASP A 188 -12.53 12.23 -11.25
N PHE A 189 -11.95 11.03 -11.28
CA PHE A 189 -12.40 9.92 -10.43
C PHE A 189 -12.32 10.22 -8.94
N GLY A 190 -11.17 10.65 -8.44
CA GLY A 190 -10.92 10.85 -7.01
C GLY A 190 -11.62 12.08 -6.46
N LYS A 191 -11.66 13.15 -7.26
CA LYS A 191 -12.22 14.45 -6.84
C LYS A 191 -13.72 14.59 -7.05
N ASP A 192 -14.25 14.07 -8.16
CA ASP A 192 -15.63 14.34 -8.57
C ASP A 192 -16.51 13.09 -8.48
N ILE A 193 -16.09 11.97 -9.09
CA ILE A 193 -16.96 10.81 -9.29
C ILE A 193 -17.11 9.95 -8.04
N PHE A 194 -16.00 9.54 -7.41
CA PHE A 194 -16.08 8.68 -6.24
C PHE A 194 -16.72 9.34 -5.02
N PRO A 195 -16.47 10.62 -4.70
CA PRO A 195 -17.23 11.33 -3.68
C PRO A 195 -18.74 11.34 -3.98
N LEU A 196 -19.13 11.68 -5.20
CA LEU A 196 -20.54 11.67 -5.62
C LEU A 196 -21.19 10.28 -5.48
N VAL A 197 -20.46 9.22 -5.82
CA VAL A 197 -20.91 7.83 -5.65
C VAL A 197 -21.21 7.54 -4.17
N LEU A 198 -20.33 7.93 -3.25
CA LEU A 198 -20.53 7.73 -1.81
C LEU A 198 -21.72 8.53 -1.29
N ASP A 199 -21.88 9.78 -1.74
CA ASP A 199 -23.02 10.64 -1.36
C ASP A 199 -24.38 10.04 -1.77
N HIS A 200 -24.39 9.24 -2.84
CA HIS A 200 -25.55 8.49 -3.30
C HIS A 200 -25.75 7.13 -2.59
N GLY A 201 -24.95 6.81 -1.57
CA GLY A 201 -25.05 5.59 -0.77
C GLY A 201 -24.52 4.33 -1.45
N GLU A 202 -23.83 4.46 -2.58
CA GLU A 202 -23.18 3.35 -3.25
C GLU A 202 -21.89 2.95 -2.51
N ARG A 203 -21.48 1.69 -2.67
CA ARG A 203 -20.31 1.15 -1.98
C ARG A 203 -19.09 1.13 -2.89
N LEU A 204 -17.98 1.66 -2.40
CA LEU A 204 -16.64 1.49 -2.96
C LEU A 204 -15.76 0.74 -1.97
N ARG A 205 -14.87 -0.12 -2.48
CA ARG A 205 -14.00 -0.97 -1.63
C ARG A 205 -12.52 -0.61 -1.79
N ALA A 206 -11.79 -0.61 -0.69
CA ALA A 206 -10.35 -0.34 -0.62
C ALA A 206 -9.55 -1.64 -0.60
N TYR A 207 -8.90 -1.97 -1.71
CA TYR A 207 -7.92 -3.05 -1.77
C TYR A 207 -6.54 -2.52 -1.36
N ASN A 208 -6.18 -2.70 -0.08
CA ASN A 208 -4.87 -2.28 0.42
C ASN A 208 -3.77 -3.27 0.01
N THR A 209 -2.82 -2.81 -0.80
CA THR A 209 -1.69 -3.63 -1.26
C THR A 209 -0.36 -2.86 -1.28
N PRO A 210 0.75 -3.43 -0.79
CA PRO A 210 2.08 -2.85 -0.90
C PRO A 210 2.82 -3.32 -2.17
N GLU A 211 2.08 -3.67 -3.22
CA GLU A 211 2.64 -4.00 -4.54
C GLU A 211 3.15 -2.75 -5.25
N TYR A 212 3.91 -2.93 -6.34
CA TYR A 212 4.55 -1.80 -6.99
C TYR A 212 3.54 -1.03 -7.83
N ILE A 213 3.12 0.15 -7.35
CA ILE A 213 2.26 1.08 -8.08
C ILE A 213 2.79 2.49 -7.80
N LYS A 214 3.43 3.12 -8.78
CA LYS A 214 4.14 4.39 -8.63
C LYS A 214 3.97 5.26 -9.87
N ASP A 215 3.67 6.53 -9.67
CA ASP A 215 3.60 7.49 -10.77
C ASP A 215 5.00 7.89 -11.25
N LEU A 216 5.14 8.20 -12.55
CA LEU A 216 6.39 8.73 -13.11
C LEU A 216 6.39 10.25 -13.31
N GLY A 217 5.61 11.01 -12.54
CA GLY A 217 5.29 12.41 -12.82
C GLY A 217 6.44 13.42 -12.90
N THR A 218 7.66 13.06 -12.47
CA THR A 218 8.83 13.94 -12.41
C THR A 218 10.12 13.19 -12.79
N PRO A 219 11.21 13.90 -13.18
CA PRO A 219 12.49 13.27 -13.53
C PRO A 219 13.05 12.40 -12.39
N ASP A 220 12.96 12.87 -11.14
CA ASP A 220 13.39 12.09 -9.97
C ASP A 220 12.61 10.78 -9.81
N ARG A 221 11.28 10.82 -10.07
CA ARG A 221 10.43 9.63 -10.03
C ARG A 221 10.80 8.65 -11.15
N LEU A 222 11.10 9.15 -12.36
CA LEU A 222 11.56 8.31 -13.47
C LEU A 222 12.88 7.60 -13.12
N HIS A 223 13.88 8.34 -12.64
CA HIS A 223 15.18 7.75 -12.25
C HIS A 223 15.02 6.69 -11.13
N LYS A 224 14.14 6.94 -10.15
CA LYS A 224 13.82 5.98 -9.10
C LYS A 224 13.19 4.70 -9.68
N VAL A 225 12.23 4.84 -10.58
CA VAL A 225 11.59 3.70 -11.26
C VAL A 225 12.61 2.88 -12.04
N GLU A 226 13.52 3.50 -12.79
CA GLU A 226 14.55 2.79 -13.56
C GLU A 226 15.47 1.96 -12.65
N LYS A 227 15.86 2.53 -11.50
CA LYS A 227 16.62 1.82 -10.47
C LYS A 227 15.82 0.66 -9.87
N ASP A 228 14.53 0.86 -9.61
CA ASP A 228 13.64 -0.17 -9.07
C ASP A 228 13.45 -1.33 -10.08
N TYR A 229 13.37 -1.05 -11.38
CA TYR A 229 13.39 -2.08 -12.42
C TYR A 229 14.71 -2.84 -12.44
N SER A 230 15.84 -2.12 -12.47
CA SER A 230 17.18 -2.71 -12.54
C SER A 230 17.51 -3.60 -11.33
N SER A 231 16.95 -3.28 -10.16
CA SER A 231 17.09 -4.10 -8.95
C SER A 231 16.12 -5.29 -8.86
N GLY A 232 15.20 -5.42 -9.81
CA GLY A 232 14.13 -6.43 -9.78
C GLY A 232 12.99 -6.12 -8.80
N LYS A 233 13.02 -4.96 -8.12
CA LYS A 233 12.04 -4.58 -7.10
C LYS A 233 10.60 -4.58 -7.64
N VAL A 234 10.41 -4.05 -8.85
CA VAL A 234 9.09 -3.95 -9.50
C VAL A 234 8.42 -5.33 -9.57
N ALA A 235 9.11 -6.33 -10.13
CA ALA A 235 8.56 -7.68 -10.26
C ALA A 235 8.47 -8.42 -8.90
N ASN A 236 9.45 -8.25 -8.02
CA ASN A 236 9.49 -8.92 -6.71
C ASN A 236 8.39 -8.44 -5.75
N TRP A 237 7.86 -7.24 -5.97
CA TRP A 237 6.80 -6.69 -5.14
C TRP A 237 5.42 -7.23 -5.48
N ASN A 238 5.22 -7.81 -6.67
CA ASN A 238 3.98 -8.51 -7.03
C ASN A 238 3.73 -9.69 -6.08
N ARG A 239 2.51 -9.80 -5.55
CA ARG A 239 2.10 -10.83 -4.57
C ARG A 239 2.09 -12.26 -5.12
N GLY A 240 2.19 -12.44 -6.44
CA GLY A 240 2.50 -13.73 -7.05
C GLY A 240 3.89 -14.26 -6.67
N ASN A 241 4.81 -13.37 -6.28
CA ASN A 241 6.15 -13.71 -5.84
C ASN A 241 6.26 -13.63 -4.32
N LYS A 242 7.13 -14.48 -3.76
CA LYS A 242 7.48 -14.38 -2.33
C LYS A 242 8.45 -13.22 -2.11
N ARG A 243 8.25 -12.48 -1.03
CA ARG A 243 9.17 -11.39 -0.62
C ARG A 243 9.41 -11.37 0.88
N PRO A 244 10.58 -10.91 1.35
CA PRO A 244 10.85 -10.84 2.77
C PRO A 244 10.19 -9.62 3.43
N ALA A 245 10.12 -9.65 4.76
CA ALA A 245 9.66 -8.54 5.58
C ALA A 245 10.59 -8.33 6.78
N ILE A 246 10.58 -7.10 7.28
CA ILE A 246 11.10 -6.74 8.59
C ILE A 246 9.87 -6.46 9.46
N PHE A 247 9.60 -7.39 10.36
CA PHE A 247 8.60 -7.22 11.40
C PHE A 247 9.16 -6.34 12.52
N LEU A 248 8.35 -5.41 13.01
CA LEU A 248 8.73 -4.44 14.02
C LEU A 248 7.76 -4.54 15.20
N ASP A 249 8.25 -4.56 16.43
CA ASP A 249 7.40 -4.09 17.53
C ASP A 249 7.18 -2.57 17.42
N ARG A 250 6.16 -2.08 18.12
CA ARG A 250 5.82 -0.66 18.16
C ARG A 250 6.45 0.02 19.37
N ASP A 251 6.01 -0.35 20.56
CA ASP A 251 6.45 0.23 21.82
C ASP A 251 7.90 -0.21 22.10
N GLY A 252 8.77 0.72 22.52
CA GLY A 252 10.19 0.46 22.73
C GLY A 252 11.05 0.37 21.47
N VAL A 253 10.47 0.25 20.27
CA VAL A 253 11.19 0.12 18.98
C VAL A 253 10.93 1.29 18.03
N ILE A 254 9.65 1.61 17.79
CA ILE A 254 9.20 2.73 16.94
C ILE A 254 8.90 3.94 17.82
N ASN A 255 8.09 3.75 18.85
CA ASN A 255 7.79 4.78 19.84
C ASN A 255 8.47 4.49 21.18
N ARG A 256 8.62 5.53 21.99
CA ARG A 256 9.06 5.41 23.38
C ARG A 256 8.12 4.44 24.10
N GLU A 257 8.69 3.49 24.82
CA GLU A 257 7.92 2.63 25.71
C GLU A 257 7.34 3.49 26.85
N VAL A 258 6.02 3.44 26.99
CA VAL A 258 5.27 4.11 28.04
C VAL A 258 4.30 3.08 28.60
N ASP A 259 4.63 2.57 29.79
CA ASP A 259 3.91 1.46 30.43
C ASP A 259 2.39 1.73 30.44
N ASN A 260 1.69 1.09 29.51
CA ASN A 260 0.26 1.30 29.24
C ASN A 260 -0.07 2.68 28.63
N LEU A 261 0.31 2.89 27.36
CA LEU A 261 -0.16 4.02 26.55
C LEU A 261 -1.69 4.18 26.62
N ARG A 262 -2.14 5.29 27.24
CA ARG A 262 -3.57 5.63 27.42
C ARG A 262 -4.01 6.82 26.58
N ARG A 263 -3.09 7.74 26.32
CA ARG A 263 -3.36 9.01 25.65
C ARG A 263 -2.53 9.11 24.38
N VAL A 264 -3.09 9.77 23.37
CA VAL A 264 -2.39 10.00 22.10
C VAL A 264 -1.20 10.94 22.32
N GLU A 265 -1.33 11.87 23.26
CA GLU A 265 -0.28 12.85 23.59
C GLU A 265 0.98 12.21 24.23
N ASP A 266 0.86 11.01 24.79
CA ASP A 266 2.00 10.26 25.34
C ASP A 266 2.76 9.48 24.24
N PHE A 267 2.24 9.47 23.01
CA PHE A 267 2.85 8.78 21.88
C PHE A 267 3.98 9.63 21.27
N GLU A 268 5.21 9.15 21.41
CA GLU A 268 6.39 9.83 20.90
C GLU A 268 7.27 8.87 20.09
N ILE A 269 7.50 9.18 18.82
CA ILE A 269 8.39 8.40 17.94
C ILE A 269 9.84 8.59 18.41
N LEU A 270 10.60 7.49 18.49
CA LEU A 270 12.01 7.54 18.89
C LEU A 270 12.85 8.24 17.81
N PRO A 271 13.93 8.96 18.20
CA PRO A 271 14.79 9.64 17.24
C PRO A 271 15.36 8.71 16.16
N GLY A 272 15.30 9.13 14.90
CA GLY A 272 15.85 8.40 13.76
C GLY A 272 15.02 7.21 13.26
N VAL A 273 13.86 6.93 13.86
CA VAL A 273 12.96 5.84 13.43
C VAL A 273 12.42 6.07 12.03
N SER A 274 11.97 7.28 11.71
CA SER A 274 11.47 7.63 10.38
C SER A 274 12.51 7.36 9.28
N ASP A 275 13.79 7.72 9.52
CA ASP A 275 14.88 7.41 8.60
C ASP A 275 15.13 5.90 8.47
N ALA A 276 15.08 5.16 9.57
CA ALA A 276 15.22 3.70 9.53
C ALA A 276 14.11 3.04 8.69
N ILE A 277 12.84 3.42 8.93
CA ILE A 277 11.69 2.91 8.16
C ILE A 277 11.80 3.31 6.69
N ARG A 278 12.20 4.55 6.38
CA ARG A 278 12.43 4.99 4.99
C ARG A 278 13.46 4.13 4.27
N ARG A 279 14.55 3.72 4.96
CA ARG A 279 15.55 2.80 4.39
C ARG A 279 14.98 1.40 4.16
N ILE A 280 14.07 0.92 5.03
CA ILE A 280 13.30 -0.29 4.76
C ILE A 280 12.44 -0.12 3.49
N ASN A 281 11.69 0.98 3.36
CA ASN A 281 10.83 1.24 2.19
C ASN A 281 11.62 1.30 0.86
N GLN A 282 12.89 1.71 0.92
CA GLN A 282 13.80 1.76 -0.23
C GLN A 282 14.41 0.40 -0.57
N SER A 283 14.31 -0.59 0.32
CA SER A 283 14.82 -1.96 0.13
C SER A 283 13.78 -2.91 -0.49
N GLU A 284 14.08 -4.21 -0.51
CA GLU A 284 13.16 -5.27 -0.93
C GLU A 284 12.18 -5.73 0.17
N TYR A 285 12.39 -5.28 1.41
CA TYR A 285 11.62 -5.69 2.57
C TYR A 285 10.33 -4.88 2.74
N LEU A 286 9.27 -5.56 3.19
CA LEU A 286 8.12 -4.90 3.81
C LEU A 286 8.44 -4.44 5.23
N ALA A 287 7.96 -3.26 5.63
CA ALA A 287 7.94 -2.81 7.03
C ALA A 287 6.56 -3.14 7.63
N VAL A 288 6.49 -4.12 8.52
CA VAL A 288 5.22 -4.61 9.11
C VAL A 288 5.29 -4.51 10.62
N VAL A 289 4.35 -3.81 11.25
CA VAL A 289 4.26 -3.76 12.72
C VAL A 289 3.45 -4.93 13.26
N VAL A 290 3.94 -5.53 14.35
CA VAL A 290 3.29 -6.60 15.10
C VAL A 290 3.40 -6.29 16.59
N THR A 291 2.29 -5.83 17.20
CA THR A 291 2.30 -5.31 18.57
C THR A 291 1.20 -5.89 19.46
N ASN A 292 1.52 -6.10 20.75
CA ASN A 292 0.54 -6.47 21.76
C ASN A 292 -0.11 -5.18 22.31
N GLN A 293 -1.43 -5.02 22.20
CA GLN A 293 -2.15 -3.85 22.70
C GLN A 293 -3.14 -4.26 23.81
N PRO A 294 -2.64 -4.73 24.97
CA PRO A 294 -3.49 -5.26 26.03
C PRO A 294 -4.35 -4.21 26.71
N GLY A 295 -4.09 -2.92 26.49
CA GLY A 295 -4.89 -1.84 27.06
C GLY A 295 -6.36 -1.90 26.67
N ILE A 296 -6.65 -2.50 25.51
CA ILE A 296 -8.02 -2.75 25.04
C ILE A 296 -8.70 -3.79 25.94
N ALA A 297 -8.13 -4.99 26.07
CA ALA A 297 -8.64 -6.00 27.00
C ALA A 297 -8.67 -5.54 28.46
N LYS A 298 -7.74 -4.67 28.88
CA LYS A 298 -7.68 -4.12 30.25
C LYS A 298 -8.64 -2.94 30.47
N GLY A 299 -9.33 -2.46 29.44
CA GLY A 299 -10.40 -1.45 29.58
C GLY A 299 -9.98 0.02 29.56
N PHE A 300 -8.68 0.33 29.50
CA PHE A 300 -8.20 1.72 29.57
C PHE A 300 -7.84 2.33 28.21
N LEU A 301 -7.99 1.58 27.11
CA LEU A 301 -7.76 2.06 25.75
C LEU A 301 -8.85 1.51 24.82
N SER A 302 -9.55 2.35 24.07
CA SER A 302 -10.51 1.89 23.05
C SER A 302 -9.82 1.59 21.71
N ILE A 303 -10.51 0.84 20.83
CA ILE A 303 -10.03 0.59 19.47
C ILE A 303 -9.95 1.91 18.67
N GLU A 304 -10.91 2.81 18.88
CA GLU A 304 -10.95 4.13 18.25
C GLU A 304 -9.74 4.97 18.66
N LYS A 305 -9.39 4.96 19.95
CA LYS A 305 -8.22 5.68 20.45
C LYS A 305 -6.91 5.06 19.94
N LEU A 306 -6.84 3.73 19.84
CA LEU A 306 -5.70 3.07 19.19
C LEU A 306 -5.59 3.46 17.71
N LYS A 307 -6.71 3.56 16.98
CA LYS A 307 -6.70 4.05 15.60
C LYS A 307 -6.18 5.48 15.50
N GLU A 308 -6.55 6.38 16.43
CA GLU A 308 -5.97 7.73 16.48
C GLU A 308 -4.46 7.71 16.69
N VAL A 309 -3.95 6.86 17.58
CA VAL A 309 -2.50 6.66 17.78
C VAL A 309 -1.83 6.19 16.49
N HIS A 310 -2.43 5.23 15.77
CA HIS A 310 -1.89 4.76 14.50
C HIS A 310 -1.93 5.84 13.41
N LYS A 311 -3.01 6.62 13.32
CA LYS A 311 -3.08 7.77 12.40
C LYS A 311 -1.99 8.79 12.73
N LEU A 312 -1.73 9.08 14.01
CA LEU A 312 -0.63 9.95 14.42
C LEU A 312 0.72 9.39 13.95
N LEU A 313 1.00 8.11 14.22
CA LEU A 313 2.22 7.45 13.76
C LEU A 313 2.40 7.54 12.23
N GLU A 314 1.39 7.15 11.46
CA GLU A 314 1.45 7.17 10.00
C GLU A 314 1.58 8.59 9.44
N THR A 315 0.92 9.57 10.06
CA THR A 315 1.03 10.99 9.69
C THR A 315 2.44 11.51 9.92
N SER A 316 3.03 11.24 11.10
CA SER A 316 4.40 11.64 11.44
C SER A 316 5.44 10.98 10.54
N LEU A 317 5.29 9.69 10.24
CA LEU A 317 6.17 9.01 9.28
C LEU A 317 6.03 9.60 7.87
N GLY A 318 4.81 9.89 7.43
CA GLY A 318 4.51 10.47 6.12
C GLY A 318 5.16 11.84 5.92
N GLN A 319 5.20 12.67 6.96
CA GLN A 319 5.91 13.96 6.97
C GLN A 319 7.42 13.81 6.73
N GLU A 320 7.99 12.67 7.14
CA GLU A 320 9.41 12.33 6.95
C GLU A 320 9.66 11.38 5.76
N LYS A 321 8.69 11.23 4.85
CA LYS A 321 8.77 10.36 3.66
C LYS A 321 9.04 8.89 4.00
N ALA A 322 8.49 8.43 5.12
CA ALA A 322 8.52 7.05 5.59
C ALA A 322 7.10 6.51 5.70
N PHE A 323 6.93 5.19 5.60
CA PHE A 323 5.62 4.57 5.79
C PHE A 323 5.73 3.12 6.26
N LEU A 324 4.71 2.64 6.94
CA LEU A 324 4.54 1.22 7.28
C LEU A 324 3.64 0.57 6.23
N ASN A 325 3.93 -0.67 5.87
CA ASN A 325 3.09 -1.40 4.92
C ASN A 325 1.82 -1.94 5.58
N GLN A 326 1.89 -2.29 6.86
CA GLN A 326 0.75 -2.74 7.66
C GLN A 326 1.05 -2.69 9.15
N ILE A 327 0.00 -2.49 9.96
CA ILE A 327 0.04 -2.59 11.42
C ILE A 327 -0.92 -3.69 11.88
N TYR A 328 -0.37 -4.76 12.43
CA TYR A 328 -1.13 -5.78 13.14
C TYR A 328 -1.01 -5.57 14.65
N PHE A 329 -2.14 -5.65 15.34
CA PHE A 329 -2.16 -5.58 16.80
C PHE A 329 -3.04 -6.68 17.38
N CYS A 330 -2.66 -7.16 18.57
CA CYS A 330 -3.46 -8.11 19.33
C CYS A 330 -4.11 -7.40 20.52
N PRO A 331 -5.45 -7.30 20.59
CA PRO A 331 -6.15 -6.57 21.66
C PRO A 331 -6.34 -7.40 22.94
N HIS A 332 -6.01 -8.71 22.91
CA HIS A 332 -6.35 -9.68 23.94
C HIS A 332 -5.37 -9.71 25.13
N HIS A 333 -5.87 -10.19 26.28
CA HIS A 333 -5.06 -10.43 27.47
C HIS A 333 -5.62 -11.60 28.30
N PRO A 334 -4.83 -12.63 28.67
CA PRO A 334 -5.36 -13.82 29.34
C PRO A 334 -5.73 -13.60 30.81
N GLU A 335 -4.98 -12.77 31.54
CA GLU A 335 -5.22 -12.51 32.97
C GLU A 335 -6.46 -11.64 33.16
N LYS A 336 -7.31 -11.96 34.16
CA LYS A 336 -8.54 -11.25 34.53
C LYS A 336 -8.38 -10.43 35.81
N GLY A 337 -9.36 -9.59 36.13
CA GLY A 337 -9.42 -8.83 37.38
C GLY A 337 -8.92 -7.39 37.27
N PHE A 338 -8.86 -6.84 36.06
CA PHE A 338 -8.58 -5.42 35.84
C PHE A 338 -9.89 -4.62 35.93
N GLU A 339 -9.84 -3.44 36.53
CA GLU A 339 -10.99 -2.53 36.57
C GLU A 339 -11.35 -2.07 35.15
N GLY A 340 -12.61 -2.21 34.75
CA GLY A 340 -13.10 -1.84 33.43
C GLY A 340 -12.75 -2.82 32.30
N GLU A 341 -12.26 -4.02 32.62
CA GLU A 341 -11.82 -4.98 31.60
C GLU A 341 -12.92 -5.40 30.63
N VAL A 342 -12.54 -5.64 29.37
CA VAL A 342 -13.44 -6.11 28.32
C VAL A 342 -13.44 -7.63 28.33
N ALA A 343 -14.47 -8.22 28.94
CA ALA A 343 -14.55 -9.65 29.25
C ALA A 343 -14.33 -10.55 28.03
N GLU A 344 -14.82 -10.16 26.85
CA GLU A 344 -14.71 -10.92 25.59
C GLU A 344 -13.26 -11.01 25.10
N LEU A 345 -12.42 -10.05 25.48
CA LEU A 345 -11.01 -10.00 25.08
C LEU A 345 -10.08 -10.69 26.10
N LYS A 346 -10.65 -11.25 27.18
CA LYS A 346 -9.91 -11.92 28.26
C LYS A 346 -9.62 -13.39 27.97
N ILE A 347 -8.92 -13.64 26.87
CA ILE A 347 -8.68 -14.98 26.34
C ILE A 347 -7.19 -15.26 26.11
N SER A 348 -6.84 -16.55 26.10
CA SER A 348 -5.61 -17.02 25.45
C SER A 348 -5.87 -17.08 23.94
N CYS A 349 -4.99 -16.48 23.15
CA CYS A 349 -5.16 -16.39 21.70
C CYS A 349 -3.84 -16.56 20.97
N ASP A 350 -3.93 -16.98 19.71
CA ASP A 350 -2.75 -17.21 18.88
C ASP A 350 -2.15 -15.91 18.33
N CYS A 351 -2.81 -14.75 18.50
CA CYS A 351 -2.26 -13.48 18.03
C CYS A 351 -1.26 -12.83 18.98
N ARG A 352 -1.37 -13.09 20.28
CA ARG A 352 -0.61 -12.35 21.29
C ARG A 352 0.82 -12.88 21.33
N LYS A 353 1.81 -12.02 21.09
CA LYS A 353 3.22 -12.39 21.25
C LYS A 353 3.45 -12.98 22.65
N PRO A 354 4.12 -14.15 22.78
CA PRO A 354 5.05 -14.75 21.81
C PRO A 354 4.43 -15.67 20.74
N GLU A 355 3.10 -15.79 20.67
CA GLU A 355 2.44 -16.51 19.60
C GLU A 355 2.57 -15.76 18.27
N ILE A 356 2.45 -16.49 17.16
CA ILE A 356 2.85 -16.02 15.84
C ILE A 356 1.67 -15.67 14.91
N GLY A 357 0.44 -15.65 15.42
CA GLY A 357 -0.76 -15.49 14.60
C GLY A 357 -0.79 -14.20 13.77
N MET A 358 -0.28 -13.09 14.31
CA MET A 358 -0.15 -11.84 13.55
C MET A 358 0.86 -11.95 12.39
N ILE A 359 1.98 -12.65 12.60
CA ILE A 359 3.00 -12.91 11.57
C ILE A 359 2.44 -13.83 10.49
N LEU A 360 1.71 -14.89 10.87
CA LEU A 360 1.07 -15.80 9.94
C LEU A 360 -0.01 -15.11 9.10
N LYS A 361 -0.77 -14.19 9.69
CA LYS A 361 -1.72 -13.34 8.97
C LYS A 361 -0.99 -12.48 7.92
N ALA A 362 0.07 -11.77 8.30
CA ALA A 362 0.89 -11.00 7.38
C ALA A 362 1.49 -11.86 6.26
N LYS A 363 1.96 -13.07 6.59
CA LYS A 363 2.50 -14.04 5.64
C LYS A 363 1.47 -14.43 4.58
N ALA A 364 0.26 -14.78 4.99
CA ALA A 364 -0.81 -15.16 4.07
C ALA A 364 -1.26 -13.98 3.20
N GLU A 365 -1.45 -12.81 3.81
CA GLU A 365 -1.89 -11.62 3.11
C GLU A 365 -0.85 -11.13 2.08
N TYR A 366 0.43 -11.06 2.44
CA TYR A 366 1.47 -10.44 1.60
C TYR A 366 2.45 -11.42 0.94
N ASN A 367 2.19 -12.73 1.02
CA ASN A 367 3.04 -13.81 0.49
C ASN A 367 4.50 -13.71 1.02
N ILE A 368 4.65 -13.55 2.33
CA ILE A 368 5.96 -13.27 2.95
C ILE A 368 6.82 -14.55 3.05
N ASP A 369 8.09 -14.43 2.66
CA ASP A 369 9.12 -15.43 2.93
C ASP A 369 9.71 -15.24 4.33
N LEU A 370 9.17 -15.96 5.31
CA LEU A 370 9.64 -15.88 6.70
C LEU A 370 11.12 -16.29 6.84
N SER A 371 11.63 -17.21 6.02
CA SER A 371 13.02 -17.68 6.12
C SER A 371 14.06 -16.61 5.80
N LYS A 372 13.64 -15.55 5.09
CA LYS A 372 14.45 -14.38 4.74
C LYS A 372 14.00 -13.11 5.47
N SER A 373 13.16 -13.27 6.49
CA SER A 373 12.54 -12.15 7.21
C SER A 373 13.13 -11.99 8.61
N PHE A 374 12.96 -10.80 9.16
CA PHE A 374 13.52 -10.38 10.43
C PHE A 374 12.41 -9.95 11.39
N PHE A 375 12.66 -10.05 12.68
CA PHE A 375 11.83 -9.41 13.71
C PHE A 375 12.73 -8.52 14.57
N ILE A 376 12.40 -7.22 14.66
CA ILE A 376 13.07 -6.26 15.52
C ILE A 376 12.15 -5.94 16.71
N GLY A 377 12.62 -6.24 17.92
CA GLY A 377 11.88 -6.05 19.17
C GLY A 377 12.79 -5.59 20.30
N ASP A 378 12.22 -5.10 21.39
CA ASP A 378 12.98 -4.65 22.58
C ASP A 378 12.81 -5.61 23.77
N THR A 379 11.91 -6.60 23.69
CA THR A 379 11.64 -7.53 24.80
C THR A 379 12.11 -8.96 24.51
N THR A 380 12.31 -9.77 25.56
CA THR A 380 12.50 -11.23 25.41
C THR A 380 11.28 -11.91 24.78
N THR A 381 10.08 -11.32 24.92
CA THR A 381 8.86 -11.78 24.25
C THR A 381 8.99 -11.69 22.72
N ASP A 382 9.56 -10.61 22.19
CA ASP A 382 9.76 -10.43 20.74
C ASP A 382 10.77 -11.42 20.19
N ILE A 383 11.88 -11.61 20.89
CA ILE A 383 12.90 -12.59 20.51
C ILE A 383 12.33 -14.01 20.51
N ARG A 384 11.48 -14.33 21.49
CA ARG A 384 10.77 -15.61 21.50
C ARG A 384 9.80 -15.73 20.32
N THR A 385 9.07 -14.67 19.99
CA THR A 385 8.15 -14.61 18.85
C THR A 385 8.89 -14.89 17.54
N ALA A 386 10.03 -14.22 17.33
CA ALA A 386 10.87 -14.38 16.15
C ALA A 386 11.31 -15.84 15.96
N LYS A 387 11.81 -16.47 17.02
CA LYS A 387 12.22 -17.88 17.02
C LYS A 387 11.06 -18.82 16.73
N ASN A 388 9.90 -18.61 17.35
CA ASN A 388 8.69 -19.39 17.09
C ASN A 388 8.26 -19.30 15.61
N ALA A 389 8.47 -18.15 14.97
CA ALA A 389 8.12 -17.90 13.57
C ALA A 389 9.21 -18.31 12.56
N GLY A 390 10.39 -18.74 13.02
CA GLY A 390 11.55 -19.02 12.17
C GLY A 390 12.16 -17.77 11.52
N LEU A 391 12.05 -16.62 12.18
CA LEU A 391 12.61 -15.32 11.76
C LEU A 391 13.98 -15.10 12.39
N THR A 392 14.83 -14.33 11.72
CA THR A 392 16.05 -13.80 12.36
C THR A 392 15.67 -12.70 13.35
N SER A 393 16.12 -12.84 14.59
CA SER A 393 15.73 -11.99 15.72
C SER A 393 16.77 -10.89 16.00
N VAL A 394 16.30 -9.66 16.10
CA VAL A 394 17.14 -8.50 16.45
C VAL A 394 16.58 -7.82 17.68
N LEU A 395 17.35 -7.77 18.76
CA LEU A 395 17.01 -7.04 19.97
C LEU A 395 17.53 -5.61 19.87
N VAL A 396 16.68 -4.62 20.13
CA VAL A 396 17.14 -3.23 20.32
C VAL A 396 17.35 -2.91 21.79
N GLU A 397 18.31 -2.03 22.08
CA GLU A 397 18.63 -1.58 23.44
C GLU A 397 17.76 -0.40 23.92
N THR A 398 16.80 0.04 23.10
CA THR A 398 15.71 0.93 23.51
C THR A 398 14.63 0.17 24.28
N GLY A 399 13.67 0.86 24.90
CA GLY A 399 12.59 0.22 25.67
C GLY A 399 13.10 -0.67 26.80
N TYR A 400 12.66 -1.93 26.82
CA TYR A 400 13.05 -2.92 27.83
C TYR A 400 14.45 -3.50 27.64
N ALA A 401 15.05 -3.39 26.45
CA ALA A 401 16.39 -3.91 26.14
C ALA A 401 16.62 -5.38 26.57
N GLY A 402 15.60 -6.22 26.44
CA GLY A 402 15.63 -7.64 26.84
C GLY A 402 15.64 -7.88 28.35
N LYS A 403 15.40 -6.85 29.18
CA LYS A 403 15.44 -6.93 30.65
C LYS A 403 14.10 -7.29 31.29
N ASP A 404 13.08 -7.62 30.49
CA ASP A 404 11.75 -8.02 30.95
C ASP A 404 11.72 -9.42 31.60
N LYS A 405 12.78 -10.23 31.42
CA LYS A 405 13.00 -11.54 32.06
C LYS A 405 11.84 -12.54 31.91
N ARG A 406 11.01 -12.40 30.86
CA ARG A 406 9.86 -13.28 30.63
C ARG A 406 10.27 -14.60 30.01
N TYR A 407 11.28 -14.59 29.15
CA TYR A 407 11.79 -15.77 28.47
C TYR A 407 13.31 -15.82 28.53
N ASP A 408 13.85 -17.03 28.73
CA ASP A 408 15.28 -17.29 28.57
C ASP A 408 15.59 -17.53 27.07
N VAL A 409 15.96 -16.45 26.38
CA VAL A 409 16.23 -16.46 24.93
C VAL A 409 17.38 -15.52 24.58
N THR A 410 18.24 -15.98 23.67
CA THR A 410 19.30 -15.15 23.07
C THR A 410 18.88 -14.63 21.68
N PRO A 411 18.99 -13.32 21.39
CA PRO A 411 18.75 -12.79 20.05
C PRO A 411 19.88 -13.15 19.08
N ASP A 412 19.61 -13.13 17.77
CA ASP A 412 20.64 -13.36 16.75
C ASP A 412 21.54 -12.12 16.56
N PHE A 413 21.02 -10.94 16.86
CA PHE A 413 21.77 -9.68 16.89
C PHE A 413 21.23 -8.71 17.94
N VAL A 414 22.10 -7.87 18.49
CA VAL A 414 21.75 -6.77 19.41
C VAL A 414 22.18 -5.45 18.79
N ALA A 415 21.28 -4.46 18.79
CA ALA A 415 21.50 -3.16 18.19
C ALA A 415 21.14 -2.02 19.16
N PRO A 416 21.86 -0.88 19.17
CA PRO A 416 21.50 0.25 20.02
C PRO A 416 20.10 0.85 19.78
N GLY A 417 19.51 0.60 18.61
CA GLY A 417 18.19 1.08 18.22
C GLY A 417 17.83 0.69 16.79
N LEU A 418 16.62 1.05 16.35
CA LEU A 418 16.08 0.63 15.05
C LEU A 418 17.00 0.98 13.86
N GLY A 419 17.61 2.17 13.87
CA GLY A 419 18.50 2.59 12.79
C GLY A 419 19.74 1.71 12.61
N HIS A 420 20.30 1.19 13.69
CA HIS A 420 21.45 0.27 13.68
C HIS A 420 21.01 -1.14 13.26
N ALA A 421 19.87 -1.60 13.75
CA ALA A 421 19.28 -2.88 13.36
C ALA A 421 19.03 -2.93 11.84
N VAL A 422 18.40 -1.90 11.27
CA VAL A 422 18.15 -1.82 9.82
C VAL A 422 19.45 -1.79 9.03
N ASN A 423 20.47 -1.06 9.48
CA ASN A 423 21.79 -1.06 8.82
C ASN A 423 22.40 -2.46 8.75
N TRP A 424 22.34 -3.20 9.84
CA TRP A 424 22.86 -4.57 9.90
C TRP A 424 22.11 -5.50 8.94
N ILE A 425 20.77 -5.45 8.95
CA ILE A 425 19.92 -6.26 8.05
C ILE A 425 20.24 -5.98 6.57
N LEU A 426 20.27 -4.69 6.19
CA LEU A 426 20.50 -4.30 4.80
C LEU A 426 21.93 -4.56 4.32
N SER A 427 22.91 -4.62 5.23
CA SER A 427 24.30 -4.93 4.90
C SER A 427 24.51 -6.43 4.72
N ASN A 428 23.92 -7.27 5.57
CA ASN A 428 24.05 -8.73 5.47
C ASN A 428 23.40 -9.30 4.21
N ASN A 429 22.33 -8.69 3.73
CA ASN A 429 21.65 -9.14 2.52
C ASN A 429 22.45 -8.87 1.23
N LYS A 430 23.34 -7.86 1.24
CA LYS A 430 24.24 -7.57 0.10
C LYS A 430 25.36 -8.60 -0.07
N ASN A 431 25.69 -9.36 0.97
CA ASN A 431 26.73 -10.38 0.92
C ASN A 431 26.20 -11.78 0.50
N SER A 432 24.88 -11.90 0.29
CA SER A 432 24.19 -13.16 -0.06
C SER A 432 23.63 -13.17 -1.50
N LYS A 433 23.84 -12.09 -2.26
CA LYS A 433 23.57 -11.95 -3.69
C LYS A 433 24.90 -11.82 -4.42
#